data_AF-A0A3A3FPA7-F1
#
_entry.id   AF-A0A3A3FPA7-F1
#
_cell.length_a   1.000
_cell.length_b   1.000
_cell.length_c   1.000
_cell.angle_alpha   90.00
_cell.angle_beta   90.00
_cell.angle_gamma   90.00
#
_symmetry.space_group_name_H-M   'P 1'
#
loop_
_entity.id
_entity.type
_entity.pdbx_description
1 polymer ?
#
loop_
_entity_poly.entity_id
_entity_poly.type
_entity_poly.pdbx_seq_one_letter_code
_entity_poly.pdbx_strand_id
1 'polypeptide(L)'
;MSEDVRTKEVTTPGGGGDKVSYQPYRDMETAFYKMLTNVFGSVTKLKTAKDAEAISRNNVSYIITPEIVTNSSSPSPFTWPPTKFNVDLTCQITDALGNPVLTKSVSGEGNAEFSEFKSDFSLSGKRASQDALLKMQRVLLEAAELRK
;
A
#
# COMPACT_ATOMS: atom_id res chain seq x y z
N MET A 1 -0.69 -9.15 6.26
CA MET A 1 0.19 -9.51 5.12
C MET A 1 1.00 -10.72 5.53
N SER A 2 0.99 -11.80 4.74
CA SER A 2 1.87 -12.95 4.95
C SER A 2 3.31 -12.60 4.59
N GLU A 3 4.28 -13.37 5.10
CA GLU A 3 5.69 -13.13 4.83
C GLU A 3 6.05 -13.35 3.35
N ASP A 4 5.40 -14.31 2.69
CA ASP A 4 5.62 -14.61 1.26
C ASP A 4 5.26 -13.43 0.35
N VAL A 5 4.19 -12.70 0.68
CA VAL A 5 3.77 -11.52 -0.10
C VAL A 5 4.65 -10.32 0.25
N ARG A 6 5.14 -10.24 1.48
CA ARG A 6 6.00 -9.13 1.95
C ARG A 6 7.31 -9.07 1.18
N THR A 7 7.92 -10.21 0.88
CA THR A 7 9.20 -10.30 0.16
C THR A 7 9.04 -10.31 -1.36
N LYS A 8 7.81 -10.24 -1.87
CA LYS A 8 7.53 -10.25 -3.31
C LYS A 8 8.15 -9.03 -3.98
N GLU A 9 9.13 -9.30 -4.86
CA GLU A 9 9.73 -8.29 -5.71
C GLU A 9 8.83 -7.99 -6.91
N VAL A 10 8.77 -6.72 -7.28
CA VAL A 10 8.10 -6.22 -8.49
C VAL A 10 9.12 -5.43 -9.29
N THR A 11 9.13 -5.66 -10.61
CA THR A 11 9.98 -4.93 -11.55
C THR A 11 9.11 -4.12 -12.50
N THR A 12 9.35 -2.82 -12.59
CA THR A 12 8.65 -1.90 -13.51
C THR A 12 9.62 -1.09 -14.35
N PRO A 13 9.16 -0.44 -15.43
CA PRO A 13 10.01 0.40 -16.27
C PRO A 13 10.61 1.58 -15.49
N GLY A 14 11.93 1.76 -15.56
CA GLY A 14 12.65 2.86 -14.92
C GLY A 14 12.77 4.14 -15.76
N GLY A 15 12.30 4.11 -17.01
CA GLY A 15 12.75 5.07 -18.03
C GLY A 15 14.16 4.73 -18.51
N GLY A 16 14.66 5.39 -19.56
CA GLY A 16 16.02 5.06 -20.05
C GLY A 16 16.15 3.76 -20.87
N GLY A 17 15.06 2.98 -21.01
CA GLY A 17 15.15 1.56 -21.40
C GLY A 17 15.54 0.63 -20.24
N ASP A 18 15.65 1.17 -19.02
CA ASP A 18 16.04 0.44 -17.82
C ASP A 18 14.82 -0.04 -17.00
N LYS A 19 15.07 -0.85 -15.98
CA LYS A 19 14.06 -1.41 -15.05
C LYS A 19 14.43 -1.07 -13.61
N VAL A 20 13.42 -0.96 -12.76
CA VAL A 20 13.61 -0.79 -11.31
C VAL A 20 12.87 -1.92 -10.60
N SER A 21 13.57 -2.57 -9.67
CA SER A 21 13.02 -3.61 -8.79
C SER A 21 12.87 -3.08 -7.36
N TYR A 22 11.79 -3.46 -6.70
CA TYR A 22 11.47 -3.06 -5.33
C TYR A 22 10.47 -4.05 -4.71
N GLN A 23 10.18 -3.91 -3.41
CA GLN A 23 9.29 -4.81 -2.67
C GLN A 23 8.12 -3.99 -2.10
N PRO A 24 7.05 -3.75 -2.88
CA PRO A 24 5.99 -2.78 -2.51
C PRO A 24 5.39 -3.04 -1.13
N TYR A 25 5.14 -4.32 -0.82
CA TYR A 25 4.54 -4.73 0.45
C TYR A 25 5.47 -4.46 1.63
N ARG A 26 6.76 -4.76 1.51
CA ARG A 26 7.76 -4.45 2.54
C ARG A 26 7.95 -2.96 2.70
N ASP A 27 8.11 -2.25 1.58
CA ASP A 27 8.50 -0.85 1.56
C ASP A 27 7.35 0.06 2.06
N MET A 28 6.08 -0.36 1.87
CA MET A 28 4.90 0.35 2.39
C MET A 28 4.43 -0.12 3.77
N GLU A 29 4.96 -1.21 4.33
CA GLU A 29 4.41 -1.88 5.54
C GLU A 29 4.26 -0.92 6.72
N THR A 30 5.31 -0.17 7.05
CA THR A 30 5.33 0.73 8.21
C THR A 30 4.31 1.85 8.06
N ALA A 31 4.25 2.47 6.88
CA ALA A 31 3.34 3.57 6.60
C ALA A 31 1.88 3.08 6.51
N PHE A 32 1.66 1.89 5.96
CA PHE A 32 0.34 1.25 5.93
C PHE A 32 -0.16 0.94 7.33
N TYR A 33 0.68 0.36 8.19
CA TYR A 33 0.34 0.12 9.59
C TYR A 33 0.01 1.43 10.30
N LYS A 34 0.82 2.48 10.10
CA LYS A 34 0.54 3.81 10.67
C LYS A 34 -0.79 4.38 10.19
N MET A 35 -1.10 4.28 8.90
CA MET A 35 -2.37 4.71 8.33
C MET A 35 -3.54 4.02 9.01
N LEU A 36 -3.48 2.70 9.19
CA LEU A 36 -4.53 1.94 9.89
C LEU A 36 -4.69 2.40 11.35
N THR A 37 -3.60 2.70 12.07
CA THR A 37 -3.69 3.21 13.46
C THR A 37 -4.32 4.61 13.56
N ASN A 38 -4.39 5.35 12.46
CA ASN A 38 -5.10 6.63 12.42
C ASN A 38 -6.62 6.44 12.19
N VAL A 39 -7.05 5.25 11.74
CA VAL A 39 -8.45 4.92 11.43
C VAL A 39 -9.08 4.07 12.53
N PHE A 40 -8.35 3.09 13.07
CA PHE A 40 -8.85 2.11 14.02
C PHE A 40 -8.19 2.30 15.39
N GLY A 41 -8.94 2.04 16.46
CA GLY A 41 -8.44 2.21 17.84
C GLY A 41 -7.31 1.25 18.23
N SER A 42 -7.24 0.07 17.61
CA SER A 42 -6.16 -0.89 17.79
C SER A 42 -5.89 -1.65 16.50
N VAL A 43 -4.61 -1.88 16.18
CA VAL A 43 -4.18 -2.57 14.97
C VAL A 43 -3.12 -3.58 15.34
N THR A 44 -3.29 -4.83 14.92
CA THR A 44 -2.30 -5.90 15.12
C THR A 44 -2.04 -6.64 13.82
N LYS A 45 -0.80 -7.07 13.62
CA LYS A 45 -0.43 -7.88 12.46
C LYS A 45 -0.75 -9.34 12.75
N LEU A 46 -1.62 -9.93 11.92
CA LEU A 46 -1.87 -11.37 11.93
C LEU A 46 -0.85 -12.10 11.05
N LYS A 47 -0.42 -13.29 11.47
CA LYS A 47 0.42 -14.17 10.65
C LYS A 47 -0.33 -14.66 9.41
N THR A 48 -1.59 -15.02 9.61
CA THR A 48 -2.52 -15.42 8.54
C THR A 48 -3.90 -14.84 8.82
N ALA A 49 -4.74 -14.71 7.78
CA ALA A 49 -6.11 -14.21 7.93
C ALA A 49 -7.03 -15.14 8.74
N LYS A 50 -6.59 -16.37 9.05
CA LYS A 50 -7.37 -17.39 9.78
C LYS A 50 -6.75 -17.75 11.13
N ASP A 51 -5.89 -16.89 11.67
CA ASP A 51 -5.25 -17.09 12.97
C ASP A 51 -6.27 -16.87 14.11
N ALA A 52 -7.10 -17.88 14.36
CA ALA A 52 -8.23 -17.80 15.31
C ALA A 52 -7.77 -17.46 16.74
N GLU A 53 -6.59 -17.94 17.16
CA GLU A 53 -6.02 -17.63 18.47
C GLU A 53 -5.68 -16.14 18.57
N ALA A 54 -4.99 -15.58 17.55
CA ALA A 54 -4.68 -14.16 17.53
C ALA A 54 -5.94 -13.29 17.38
N ILE A 55 -6.92 -13.71 16.59
CA ILE A 55 -8.21 -13.01 16.43
C ILE A 55 -8.94 -12.92 17.76
N SER A 56 -9.07 -14.04 18.48
CA SER A 56 -9.74 -14.09 19.78
C SER A 56 -8.98 -13.31 20.86
N ARG A 57 -7.66 -13.53 20.99
CA ARG A 57 -6.82 -12.86 21.99
C ARG A 57 -6.82 -11.34 21.88
N ASN A 58 -6.89 -10.82 20.66
CA ASN A 58 -6.86 -9.37 20.40
C ASN A 58 -8.25 -8.76 20.19
N ASN A 59 -9.34 -9.53 20.36
CA ASN A 59 -10.71 -9.11 20.09
C ASN A 59 -10.87 -8.43 18.72
N VAL A 60 -10.29 -9.03 17.68
CA VAL A 60 -10.24 -8.44 16.34
C VAL A 60 -11.65 -8.35 15.76
N SER A 61 -12.13 -7.13 15.49
CA SER A 61 -13.43 -6.90 14.83
C SER A 61 -13.36 -7.04 13.31
N TYR A 62 -12.22 -6.63 12.72
CA TYR A 62 -12.02 -6.58 11.28
C TYR A 62 -10.65 -7.11 10.89
N ILE A 63 -10.60 -7.83 9.77
CA ILE A 63 -9.36 -8.29 9.14
C ILE A 63 -9.19 -7.55 7.83
N ILE A 64 -8.06 -6.87 7.66
CA ILE A 64 -7.76 -6.04 6.50
C ILE A 64 -6.65 -6.70 5.70
N THR A 65 -6.96 -7.07 4.46
CA THR A 65 -6.02 -7.67 3.52
C THR A 65 -5.73 -6.69 2.39
N PRO A 66 -4.51 -6.10 2.35
CA PRO A 66 -4.12 -5.20 1.28
C PRO A 66 -3.63 -5.97 0.05
N GLU A 67 -3.97 -5.45 -1.11
CA GLU A 67 -3.43 -5.81 -2.41
C GLU A 67 -2.84 -4.55 -3.04
N ILE A 68 -1.58 -4.64 -3.47
CA ILE A 68 -0.80 -3.54 -4.03
C ILE A 68 -0.38 -3.90 -5.45
N VAL A 69 -0.71 -3.02 -6.39
CA VAL A 69 -0.24 -3.05 -7.77
C VAL A 69 0.50 -1.74 -8.04
N THR A 70 1.68 -1.84 -8.65
CA THR A 70 2.53 -0.69 -8.92
C THR A 70 2.92 -0.60 -10.38
N ASN A 71 3.04 0.61 -10.89
CA ASN A 71 3.58 0.87 -12.21
C ASN A 71 4.44 2.14 -12.19
N SER A 72 5.42 2.22 -13.09
CA SER A 72 6.29 3.39 -13.21
C SER A 72 6.64 3.68 -14.66
N SER A 73 6.88 4.95 -14.95
CA SER A 73 7.23 5.40 -16.30
C SER A 73 8.03 6.70 -16.28
N SER A 74 8.64 7.02 -17.41
CA SER A 74 9.22 8.32 -17.71
C SER A 74 8.77 8.78 -19.09
N PRO A 75 8.57 10.10 -19.31
CA PRO A 75 8.14 10.64 -20.59
C PRO A 75 9.21 10.53 -21.68
N SER A 76 10.47 10.31 -21.32
CA SER A 76 11.59 10.14 -22.25
C SER A 76 12.30 8.81 -22.01
N PRO A 77 12.67 8.08 -23.09
CA PRO A 77 13.48 6.88 -23.02
C PRO A 77 14.95 7.17 -22.67
N PHE A 78 15.32 8.42 -22.38
CA PHE A 78 16.65 8.81 -21.89
C PHE A 78 16.61 9.39 -20.47
N THR A 79 15.42 9.46 -19.85
CA THR A 79 15.25 9.99 -18.49
C THR A 79 15.13 8.85 -17.49
N TRP A 80 16.15 8.74 -16.65
CA TRP A 80 16.24 7.82 -15.52
C TRP A 80 16.65 8.61 -14.27
N PRO A 81 16.13 8.29 -13.07
CA PRO A 81 15.09 7.32 -12.67
C PRO A 81 13.65 7.64 -13.16
N PRO A 82 12.64 6.79 -12.85
CA PRO A 82 11.26 7.03 -13.27
C PRO A 82 10.69 8.30 -12.62
N THR A 83 10.21 9.21 -13.46
CA THR A 83 9.61 10.48 -13.03
C THR A 83 8.14 10.35 -12.65
N LYS A 84 7.47 9.25 -13.05
CA LYS A 84 6.09 8.95 -12.71
C LYS A 84 5.98 7.58 -12.07
N PHE A 85 5.19 7.50 -11.02
CA PHE A 85 4.89 6.27 -10.31
C PHE A 85 3.42 6.24 -9.91
N ASN A 86 2.80 5.07 -10.01
CA ASN A 86 1.42 4.82 -9.64
C ASN A 86 1.35 3.64 -8.66
N VAL A 87 0.52 3.78 -7.64
CA VAL A 87 0.24 2.74 -6.64
C VAL A 87 -1.27 2.56 -6.56
N ASP A 88 -1.75 1.43 -7.05
CA ASP A 88 -3.13 1.00 -6.83
C ASP A 88 -3.16 0.15 -5.55
N LEU A 89 -3.88 0.64 -4.54
CA LEU A 89 -4.05 0.00 -3.25
C LEU A 89 -5.50 -0.41 -3.06
N THR A 90 -5.74 -1.72 -2.98
CA THR A 90 -7.03 -2.30 -2.63
C THR A 90 -6.97 -2.87 -1.22
N CYS A 91 -7.93 -2.53 -0.38
CA CYS A 91 -8.11 -3.13 0.94
C CYS A 91 -9.41 -3.93 0.93
N GLN A 92 -9.29 -5.24 1.13
CA GLN A 92 -10.40 -6.14 1.39
C GLN A 92 -10.59 -6.23 2.90
N ILE A 93 -11.77 -5.87 3.39
CA ILE A 93 -12.10 -5.90 4.81
C ILE A 93 -13.15 -6.98 5.07
N THR A 94 -12.82 -7.91 5.95
CA THR A 94 -13.74 -8.95 6.44
C THR A 94 -13.99 -8.78 7.93
N ASP A 95 -15.05 -9.38 8.44
CA ASP A 95 -15.24 -9.55 9.88
C ASP A 95 -14.30 -10.63 10.44
N ALA A 96 -14.37 -10.86 11.75
CA ALA A 96 -13.59 -11.88 12.45
C ALA A 96 -13.86 -13.33 11.97
N LEU A 97 -15.01 -13.57 11.34
CA LEU A 97 -15.42 -14.87 10.81
C LEU A 97 -14.99 -15.05 9.33
N GLY A 98 -14.47 -13.98 8.70
CA GLY A 98 -14.07 -13.96 7.30
C GLY A 98 -15.19 -13.57 6.33
N ASN A 99 -16.34 -13.10 6.81
CA ASN A 99 -17.40 -12.58 5.94
C ASN A 99 -16.97 -11.21 5.38
N PRO A 100 -17.18 -10.95 4.08
CA PRO A 100 -16.84 -9.67 3.49
C PRO A 100 -17.69 -8.56 4.09
N VAL A 101 -17.04 -7.51 4.59
CA VAL A 101 -17.71 -6.30 5.08
C VAL A 101 -17.71 -5.26 3.98
N LEU A 102 -16.54 -4.94 3.43
CA LEU A 102 -16.39 -4.00 2.32
C LEU A 102 -15.03 -4.13 1.64
N THR A 103 -14.94 -3.63 0.41
CA THR A 103 -13.68 -3.50 -0.33
C THR A 103 -13.54 -2.06 -0.79
N LYS A 104 -12.36 -1.46 -0.61
CA LYS A 104 -12.03 -0.12 -1.12
C LYS A 104 -10.77 -0.18 -1.94
N SER A 105 -10.76 0.58 -3.04
CA SER A 105 -9.61 0.72 -3.92
C SER A 105 -9.32 2.19 -4.14
N VAL A 106 -8.05 2.57 -4.10
CA VAL A 106 -7.57 3.92 -4.40
C VAL A 106 -6.33 3.84 -5.29
N SER A 107 -6.15 4.86 -6.12
CA SER A 107 -4.94 5.03 -6.92
C SER A 107 -4.16 6.25 -6.41
N GLY A 108 -2.91 6.04 -6.05
CA GLY A 108 -1.96 7.06 -5.66
C GLY A 108 -1.01 7.41 -6.81
N GLU A 109 -0.70 8.69 -6.95
CA GLU A 109 0.18 9.18 -7.99
C GLU A 109 1.38 9.91 -7.41
N GLY A 110 2.55 9.68 -7.99
CA GLY A 110 3.78 10.32 -7.58
C GLY A 110 4.56 10.78 -8.79
N ASN A 111 4.86 12.07 -8.81
CA ASN A 111 5.69 12.69 -9.83
C ASN A 111 6.99 13.20 -9.18
N ALA A 112 8.10 13.13 -9.90
CA ALA A 112 9.37 13.72 -9.49
C ALA A 112 10.03 14.42 -10.70
N GLU A 113 10.44 15.65 -10.51
CA GLU A 113 11.21 16.39 -11.53
C GLU A 113 12.71 16.05 -11.47
N PHE A 114 13.41 16.33 -12.57
CA PHE A 114 14.85 16.06 -12.70
C PHE A 114 15.72 16.72 -11.62
N SER A 115 15.34 17.90 -11.16
CA SER A 115 16.02 18.60 -10.06
C SER A 115 15.79 17.92 -8.70
N GLU A 116 14.65 17.26 -8.51
CA GLU A 116 14.22 16.72 -7.22
C GLU A 116 14.78 15.31 -6.97
N PHE A 117 14.78 14.44 -7.98
CA PHE A 117 15.19 13.05 -7.77
C PHE A 117 16.71 12.86 -7.68
N LYS A 118 17.53 13.87 -8.04
CA LYS A 118 19.01 13.76 -8.02
C LYS A 118 19.56 13.34 -6.66
N SER A 119 18.82 13.65 -5.60
CA SER A 119 19.16 13.35 -4.21
C SER A 119 18.27 12.24 -3.62
N ASP A 120 17.22 11.82 -4.33
CA ASP A 120 16.28 10.77 -3.92
C ASP A 120 15.67 10.08 -5.15
N PHE A 121 16.34 9.02 -5.63
CA PHE A 121 15.90 8.29 -6.82
C PHE A 121 14.55 7.57 -6.66
N SER A 122 14.06 7.44 -5.42
CA SER A 122 12.79 6.79 -5.08
C SER A 122 11.63 7.76 -4.86
N LEU A 123 11.84 9.06 -5.09
CA LEU A 123 10.92 10.13 -4.71
C LEU A 123 9.52 9.98 -5.33
N SER A 124 9.43 9.63 -6.61
CA SER A 124 8.15 9.40 -7.29
C SER A 124 7.38 8.25 -6.64
N GLY A 125 8.06 7.13 -6.34
CA GLY A 125 7.48 6.01 -5.60
C GLY A 125 6.99 6.39 -4.20
N LYS A 126 7.82 7.10 -3.42
CA LYS A 126 7.44 7.59 -2.08
C LYS A 126 6.19 8.48 -2.12
N ARG A 127 6.12 9.41 -3.07
CA ARG A 127 4.98 10.31 -3.28
C ARG A 127 3.71 9.51 -3.64
N ALA A 128 3.82 8.56 -4.56
CA ALA A 128 2.69 7.72 -4.96
C ALA A 128 2.15 6.88 -3.80
N SER A 129 3.04 6.24 -3.03
CA SER A 129 2.66 5.47 -1.84
C SER A 129 2.00 6.34 -0.79
N GLN A 130 2.55 7.53 -0.51
CA GLN A 130 1.96 8.47 0.45
C GLN A 130 0.57 8.92 0.01
N ASP A 131 0.40 9.29 -1.26
CA ASP A 131 -0.88 9.72 -1.81
C ASP A 131 -1.93 8.59 -1.74
N ALA A 132 -1.57 7.35 -2.12
CA ALA A 132 -2.44 6.19 -1.99
C ALA A 132 -2.88 5.96 -0.53
N LEU A 133 -1.94 6.03 0.42
CA LEU A 133 -2.24 5.83 1.84
C LEU A 133 -3.17 6.91 2.40
N LEU A 134 -2.94 8.19 2.07
CA LEU A 134 -3.80 9.29 2.52
C LEU A 134 -5.21 9.19 1.92
N LYS A 135 -5.32 8.82 0.64
CA LYS A 135 -6.61 8.55 0.00
C LYS A 135 -7.33 7.38 0.66
N MET A 136 -6.63 6.28 0.91
CA MET A 136 -7.21 5.11 1.59
C MET A 136 -7.68 5.47 3.01
N GLN A 137 -6.86 6.20 3.78
CA GLN A 137 -7.23 6.64 5.13
C GLN A 137 -8.56 7.39 5.13
N ARG A 138 -8.71 8.34 4.20
CA ARG A 138 -9.93 9.15 4.05
C ARG A 138 -11.14 8.27 3.74
N VAL A 139 -11.01 7.38 2.76
CA VAL A 139 -12.09 6.48 2.34
C VAL A 139 -12.51 5.54 3.49
N LEU A 140 -11.58 5.07 4.31
CA LEU A 140 -11.90 4.23 5.46
C LEU A 140 -12.55 5.01 6.60
N LEU A 141 -12.15 6.27 6.85
CA LEU A 141 -12.80 7.14 7.85
C LEU A 141 -14.25 7.51 7.46
N GLU A 142 -14.52 7.60 6.16
CA GLU A 142 -15.84 7.91 5.60
C GLU A 142 -16.76 6.68 5.51
N ALA A 143 -16.21 5.46 5.60
CA ALA A 143 -16.99 4.23 5.51
C ALA A 143 -17.84 4.01 6.78
N ALA A 144 -19.16 4.18 6.65
CA ALA A 144 -20.10 4.03 7.76
C ALA A 144 -20.15 2.59 8.30
N GLU A 145 -19.86 1.60 7.46
CA GLU A 145 -19.84 0.17 7.78
C GLU A 145 -18.77 -0.20 8.82
N LEU A 146 -17.76 0.66 9.00
CA LEU A 146 -16.64 0.48 9.93
C LEU A 146 -16.82 1.21 11.28
N ARG A 147 -17.92 1.96 11.45
CA ARG A 147 -18.18 2.77 12.66
C ARG A 147 -18.93 2.01 13.76
N LYS A 148 -18.83 0.68 13.77
CA LYS A 148 -19.51 -0.16 14.75
C LYS A 148 -18.76 -0.25 16.08
#